data_AF-A0A820XHV7-F1
#
_entry.id   AF-A0A820XHV7-F1
#
_cell.length_a   1.000
_cell.length_b   1.000
_cell.length_c   1.000
_cell.angle_alpha   90.00
_cell.angle_beta   90.00
_cell.angle_gamma   90.00
#
_symmetry.space_group_name_H-M   'P 1'
#
loop_
_entity.id
_entity.type
_entity.pdbx_description
1 polymer ?
#
loop_
_entity_poly.entity_id
_entity_poly.type
_entity_poly.pdbx_seq_one_letter_code
_entity_poly.pdbx_strand_id
1 'polypeptide(L)'
;MVSAENSSLEYLRSLVNYDTNSILYDDTLICSLTNNTDVGSFEVKLTKTNYGNLHDCIQVIANSQATIDGVPCGTTVRAVVTKELVTVQQEHTEYVKLPSPITRIVDFISESTDYVITITNEEGKKKTTETKRIPKHQAHGLILEGANLILQRLMIQRNMPEKVTLLSLDSSSELSRNVYTSLGPQQVNINGKDIEAWGIQRQIFETKSNALPVAWQSYFSIDGHLISRYQVGSPIKMKTRILPIAEEFDEYLPKPEIPKKEIKWENDLELRSRFIDRREELIDDYKSYIYHRPDINALLSDFLQSVLIMKPENVIEYATEFFAPFNNQTADRSLFRFADEKIPVPKSNIPLK
;
A
#
# COMPACT_ATOMS: atom_id res chain seq x y z
N MET A 1 15.75 -19.18 9.29
CA MET A 1 15.10 -17.87 9.15
C MET A 1 14.65 -17.77 7.69
N VAL A 2 13.35 -17.63 7.43
CA VAL A 2 12.85 -17.50 6.06
C VAL A 2 13.19 -16.09 5.57
N SER A 3 13.71 -15.96 4.35
CA SER A 3 14.05 -14.66 3.75
C SER A 3 13.65 -14.65 2.28
N ALA A 4 13.29 -13.47 1.77
CA ALA A 4 13.08 -13.26 0.34
C ALA A 4 14.43 -13.31 -0.41
N GLU A 5 14.39 -13.69 -1.68
CA GLU A 5 15.58 -13.66 -2.53
C GLU A 5 15.93 -12.21 -2.92
N ASN A 6 17.22 -11.86 -2.95
CA ASN A 6 17.65 -10.49 -3.27
C ASN A 6 17.18 -10.03 -4.66
N SER A 7 17.26 -10.90 -5.67
CA SER A 7 16.75 -10.63 -7.02
C SER A 7 15.24 -10.36 -7.03
N SER A 8 14.49 -11.05 -6.17
CA SER A 8 13.04 -10.86 -6.03
C SER A 8 12.71 -9.53 -5.35
N LEU A 9 13.53 -9.09 -4.40
CA LEU A 9 13.40 -7.77 -3.77
C LEU A 9 13.76 -6.63 -4.74
N GLU A 10 14.78 -6.82 -5.59
CA GLU A 10 15.13 -5.87 -6.65
C GLU A 10 14.00 -5.76 -7.67
N TYR A 11 13.43 -6.90 -8.10
CA TYR A 11 12.25 -6.91 -8.96
C TYR A 11 11.07 -6.17 -8.31
N LEU A 12 10.76 -6.44 -7.04
CA LEU A 12 9.68 -5.76 -6.33
C LEU A 12 9.88 -4.24 -6.30
N ARG A 13 11.10 -3.76 -6.07
CA ARG A 13 11.45 -2.33 -6.10
C ARG A 13 11.32 -1.72 -7.50
N SER A 14 11.58 -2.51 -8.55
CA SER A 14 11.43 -2.04 -9.94
C SER A 14 9.96 -1.76 -10.32
N LEU A 15 9.00 -2.37 -9.61
CA LEU A 15 7.58 -2.21 -9.87
C LEU A 15 7.00 -0.88 -9.39
N VAL A 16 7.67 -0.13 -8.50
CA VAL A 16 7.10 1.02 -7.76
C VAL A 16 6.71 2.22 -8.66
N ASN A 17 7.28 2.32 -9.85
CA ASN A 17 7.03 3.42 -10.80
C ASN A 17 5.90 3.10 -11.80
N TYR A 18 4.71 2.77 -11.28
CA TYR A 18 3.51 2.57 -12.08
C TYR A 18 2.50 3.70 -11.90
N ASP A 19 1.72 4.00 -12.95
CA ASP A 19 0.56 4.85 -12.79
C ASP A 19 -0.49 4.05 -12.00
N THR A 20 -0.83 4.53 -10.81
CA THR A 20 -1.86 3.88 -10.00
C THR A 20 -3.18 3.74 -10.76
N ASN A 21 -3.53 4.66 -11.66
CA ASN A 21 -4.76 4.52 -12.44
C ASN A 21 -4.79 3.28 -13.34
N SER A 22 -3.63 2.80 -13.80
CA SER A 22 -3.55 1.64 -14.70
C SER A 22 -3.92 0.32 -14.02
N ILE A 23 -4.19 0.33 -12.72
CA ILE A 23 -4.61 -0.85 -11.96
C ILE A 23 -5.92 -0.64 -11.21
N LEU A 24 -6.58 0.52 -11.27
CA LEU A 24 -7.79 0.82 -10.47
C LEU A 24 -9.08 0.40 -11.18
N TYR A 25 -9.17 -0.86 -11.54
CA TYR A 25 -10.38 -1.49 -12.05
C TYR A 25 -10.84 -2.63 -11.14
N ASP A 26 -12.14 -2.89 -11.17
CA ASP A 26 -12.75 -3.94 -10.39
C ASP A 26 -12.72 -5.27 -11.17
N ASP A 27 -12.43 -6.38 -10.48
CA ASP A 27 -12.60 -7.71 -11.05
C ASP A 27 -13.85 -8.36 -10.45
N THR A 28 -14.67 -9.01 -11.29
CA THR A 28 -15.82 -9.81 -10.84
C THR A 28 -15.83 -11.16 -11.55
N LEU A 29 -15.75 -12.24 -10.77
CA LEU A 29 -15.72 -13.62 -11.23
C LEU A 29 -16.87 -14.40 -10.60
N ILE A 30 -17.34 -15.41 -11.33
CA ILE A 30 -18.30 -16.39 -10.84
C ILE A 30 -17.53 -17.60 -10.32
N CYS A 31 -17.91 -18.08 -9.14
CA CYS A 31 -17.41 -19.33 -8.57
C CYS A 31 -18.30 -20.47 -9.06
N SER A 32 -17.72 -21.44 -9.77
CA SER A 32 -18.43 -22.61 -10.27
C SER A 32 -17.70 -23.90 -9.85
N LEU A 33 -18.45 -24.97 -9.63
CA LEU A 33 -17.93 -26.31 -9.38
C LEU A 33 -17.39 -26.96 -10.68
N THR A 34 -16.73 -28.11 -10.56
CA THR A 34 -16.22 -28.88 -11.71
C THR A 34 -17.30 -29.31 -12.71
N ASN A 35 -18.56 -29.40 -12.27
CA ASN A 35 -19.73 -29.66 -13.12
C ASN A 35 -20.32 -28.38 -13.76
N ASN A 36 -19.64 -27.23 -13.65
CA ASN A 36 -20.09 -25.91 -14.09
C ASN A 36 -21.35 -25.38 -13.39
N THR A 37 -21.70 -25.89 -12.21
CA THR A 37 -22.75 -25.29 -11.38
C THR A 37 -22.20 -24.04 -10.70
N ASP A 38 -22.86 -22.90 -10.92
CA ASP A 38 -22.54 -21.65 -10.24
C ASP A 38 -22.93 -21.75 -8.75
N VAL A 39 -21.96 -21.50 -7.87
CA VAL A 39 -22.11 -21.63 -6.42
C VAL A 39 -21.82 -20.32 -5.68
N GLY A 40 -21.33 -19.29 -6.36
CA GLY A 40 -20.97 -18.04 -5.70
C GLY A 40 -20.29 -17.00 -6.60
N SER A 41 -19.67 -16.02 -5.97
CA SER A 41 -18.95 -14.93 -6.64
C SER A 41 -17.64 -14.57 -5.94
N PHE A 42 -16.72 -14.01 -6.71
CA PHE A 42 -15.49 -13.40 -6.24
C PHE A 42 -15.37 -11.99 -6.83
N GLU A 43 -15.17 -10.99 -5.97
CA GLU A 43 -15.10 -9.58 -6.35
C GLU A 43 -13.85 -8.95 -5.76
N VAL A 44 -13.16 -8.11 -6.53
CA VAL A 44 -12.03 -7.30 -6.08
C VAL A 44 -12.29 -5.86 -6.48
N LYS A 45 -12.17 -4.95 -5.51
CA LYS A 45 -12.29 -3.50 -5.72
C LYS A 45 -11.05 -2.79 -5.24
N LEU A 46 -10.48 -1.95 -6.11
CA LEU A 46 -9.30 -1.15 -5.81
C LEU A 46 -9.65 0.34 -5.92
N THR A 47 -9.42 1.11 -4.85
CA THR A 47 -9.67 2.55 -4.84
C THR A 47 -8.48 3.32 -4.28
N LYS A 48 -8.26 4.54 -4.77
CA LYS A 48 -7.29 5.46 -4.16
C LYS A 48 -7.79 5.90 -2.80
N THR A 49 -6.90 5.93 -1.81
CA THR A 49 -7.19 6.43 -0.47
C THR A 49 -5.97 7.11 0.13
N ASN A 50 -6.21 7.94 1.14
CA ASN A 50 -5.17 8.36 2.09
C ASN A 50 -5.38 7.60 3.40
N TYR A 51 -4.31 7.40 4.17
CA TYR A 51 -4.38 6.72 5.46
C TYR A 51 -3.44 7.38 6.47
N GLY A 52 -4.02 8.08 7.46
CA GLY A 52 -3.26 8.94 8.35
C GLY A 52 -2.47 9.99 7.55
N ASN A 53 -1.14 9.98 7.70
CA ASN A 53 -0.22 10.86 6.97
C ASN A 53 0.31 10.24 5.66
N LEU A 54 -0.12 9.02 5.31
CA LEU A 54 0.27 8.37 4.08
C LEU A 54 -0.71 8.78 2.97
N HIS A 55 -0.15 9.38 1.92
CA HIS A 55 -0.88 9.77 0.72
C HIS A 55 -0.71 8.75 -0.39
N ASP A 56 -1.64 8.73 -1.34
CA ASP A 56 -1.62 7.85 -2.52
C ASP A 56 -1.58 6.34 -2.20
N CYS A 57 -2.22 5.94 -1.11
CA CYS A 57 -2.45 4.53 -0.80
C CYS A 57 -3.55 3.96 -1.68
N ILE A 58 -3.62 2.63 -1.71
CA ILE A 58 -4.65 1.86 -2.41
C ILE A 58 -5.43 1.09 -1.36
N GLN A 59 -6.74 1.32 -1.30
CA GLN A 59 -7.66 0.49 -0.56
C GLN A 59 -8.04 -0.72 -1.43
N VAL A 60 -7.87 -1.91 -0.86
CA VAL A 60 -8.19 -3.19 -1.50
C VAL A 60 -9.35 -3.80 -0.73
N ILE A 61 -10.43 -4.12 -1.41
CA ILE A 61 -11.54 -4.89 -0.85
C ILE A 61 -11.76 -6.09 -1.76
N ALA A 62 -11.52 -7.30 -1.26
CA ALA A 62 -11.82 -8.53 -1.97
C ALA A 62 -12.82 -9.37 -1.19
N ASN A 63 -13.83 -9.90 -1.87
CA ASN A 63 -14.84 -10.77 -1.28
C ASN A 63 -14.99 -12.02 -2.13
N SER A 64 -14.91 -13.19 -1.50
CA SER A 64 -15.25 -14.48 -2.07
C SER A 64 -16.39 -15.06 -1.26
N GLN A 65 -17.48 -15.42 -1.89
CA GLN A 65 -18.61 -16.08 -1.24
C GLN A 65 -19.07 -17.25 -2.09
N ALA A 66 -19.32 -18.39 -1.47
CA ALA A 66 -19.84 -19.58 -2.15
C ALA A 66 -20.73 -20.40 -1.23
N THR A 67 -21.61 -21.21 -1.82
CA THR A 67 -22.37 -22.23 -1.10
C THR A 67 -21.94 -23.60 -1.61
N ILE A 68 -21.22 -24.34 -0.79
CA ILE A 68 -20.67 -25.66 -1.13
C ILE A 68 -21.46 -26.70 -0.34
N ASP A 69 -22.06 -27.68 -1.02
CA ASP A 69 -22.89 -28.72 -0.40
C ASP A 69 -23.97 -28.16 0.56
N GLY A 70 -24.56 -27.02 0.18
CA GLY A 70 -25.58 -26.33 0.98
C GLY A 70 -25.04 -25.51 2.15
N VAL A 71 -23.72 -25.47 2.37
CA VAL A 71 -23.07 -24.71 3.43
C VAL A 71 -22.46 -23.42 2.87
N PRO A 72 -22.94 -22.24 3.27
CA PRO A 72 -22.32 -20.98 2.88
C PRO A 72 -20.96 -20.80 3.54
N CYS A 73 -19.95 -20.46 2.75
CA CYS A 73 -18.61 -20.10 3.19
C CYS A 73 -18.10 -18.88 2.43
N GLY A 74 -17.08 -18.23 2.95
CA GLY A 74 -16.49 -17.10 2.26
C GLY A 74 -15.26 -16.53 2.93
N THR A 75 -14.66 -15.60 2.21
CA THR A 75 -13.45 -14.89 2.60
C THR A 75 -13.61 -13.43 2.24
N THR A 76 -13.26 -12.54 3.17
CA THR A 76 -13.20 -11.09 2.94
C THR A 76 -11.82 -10.59 3.31
N VAL A 77 -11.21 -9.80 2.42
CA VAL A 77 -9.96 -9.10 2.66
C VAL A 77 -10.23 -7.61 2.51
N ARG A 78 -9.87 -6.83 3.53
CA ARG A 78 -9.85 -5.37 3.48
C ARG A 78 -8.45 -4.92 3.81
N ALA A 79 -7.78 -4.23 2.90
CA ALA A 79 -6.40 -3.79 3.12
C ALA A 79 -6.18 -2.34 2.66
N VAL A 80 -5.18 -1.71 3.25
CA VAL A 80 -4.59 -0.45 2.79
C VAL A 80 -3.14 -0.74 2.45
N VAL A 81 -2.76 -0.48 1.20
CA VAL A 81 -1.45 -0.84 0.63
C VAL A 81 -0.80 0.42 0.05
N THR A 82 0.49 0.63 0.29
CA THR A 82 1.25 1.74 -0.33
C THR A 82 1.63 1.42 -1.77
N LYS A 83 2.14 2.42 -2.52
CA LYS A 83 2.67 2.21 -3.87
C LYS A 83 3.86 1.24 -3.92
N GLU A 84 4.58 1.12 -2.82
CA GLU A 84 5.69 0.17 -2.64
C GLU A 84 5.21 -1.25 -2.30
N LEU A 85 3.89 -1.50 -2.40
CA LEU A 85 3.25 -2.77 -2.10
C LEU A 85 3.39 -3.21 -0.63
N VAL A 86 3.61 -2.24 0.27
CA VAL A 86 3.65 -2.48 1.72
C VAL A 86 2.24 -2.40 2.27
N THR A 87 1.77 -3.46 2.93
CA THR A 87 0.49 -3.46 3.64
C THR A 87 0.60 -2.65 4.93
N VAL A 88 -0.16 -1.56 5.01
CA VAL A 88 -0.25 -0.69 6.21
C VAL A 88 -1.21 -1.31 7.22
N GLN A 89 -2.35 -1.75 6.75
CA GLN A 89 -3.38 -2.43 7.53
C GLN A 89 -4.06 -3.49 6.67
N GLN A 90 -4.42 -4.64 7.24
CA GLN A 90 -5.28 -5.62 6.59
C GLN A 90 -6.15 -6.36 7.62
N GLU A 91 -7.43 -6.53 7.32
CA GLU A 91 -8.33 -7.49 7.97
C GLU A 91 -8.61 -8.61 6.96
N HIS A 92 -8.36 -9.86 7.35
CA HIS A 92 -8.66 -11.04 6.56
C HIS A 92 -9.60 -11.96 7.35
N THR A 93 -10.85 -12.06 6.90
CA THR A 93 -11.90 -12.87 7.52
C THR A 93 -12.24 -14.07 6.66
N GLU A 94 -12.27 -15.25 7.26
CA GLU A 94 -12.70 -16.51 6.66
C GLU A 94 -13.86 -17.06 7.50
N TYR A 95 -14.94 -17.53 6.86
CA TYR A 95 -16.08 -18.08 7.58
C TYR A 95 -16.70 -19.30 6.90
N VAL A 96 -17.31 -20.16 7.71
CA VAL A 96 -18.15 -21.28 7.28
C VAL A 96 -19.40 -21.34 8.17
N LYS A 97 -20.59 -21.25 7.55
CA LYS A 97 -21.89 -21.21 8.25
C LYS A 97 -22.43 -22.61 8.54
N LEU A 98 -21.73 -23.36 9.38
CA LEU A 98 -22.22 -24.63 9.95
C LEU A 98 -23.20 -24.37 11.12
N PRO A 99 -23.92 -25.40 11.63
CA PRO A 99 -24.75 -25.25 12.84
C PRO A 99 -24.01 -24.67 14.04
N SER A 100 -22.71 -24.95 14.15
CA SER A 100 -21.77 -24.18 14.95
C SER A 100 -20.89 -23.38 13.98
N PRO A 101 -21.18 -22.08 13.75
CA PRO A 101 -20.43 -21.28 12.78
C PRO A 101 -18.96 -21.18 13.16
N ILE A 102 -18.09 -21.27 12.15
CA ILE A 102 -16.64 -21.10 12.32
C ILE A 102 -16.26 -19.80 11.61
N THR A 103 -15.59 -18.90 12.32
CA THR A 103 -15.04 -17.67 11.75
C THR A 103 -13.61 -17.48 12.23
N ARG A 104 -12.71 -17.11 11.31
CA ARG A 104 -11.33 -16.76 11.60
C ARG A 104 -11.07 -15.36 11.06
N ILE A 105 -10.62 -14.45 11.92
CA ILE A 105 -10.31 -13.07 11.60
C ILE A 105 -8.83 -12.84 11.90
N VAL A 106 -8.09 -12.35 10.91
CA VAL A 106 -6.68 -11.98 11.05
C VAL A 106 -6.55 -10.49 10.75
N ASP A 107 -6.30 -9.73 11.80
CA ASP A 107 -5.96 -8.32 11.73
C ASP A 107 -4.44 -8.16 11.67
N PHE A 108 -3.98 -7.35 10.73
CA PHE A 108 -2.59 -7.01 10.53
C PHE A 108 -2.44 -5.49 10.55
N ILE A 109 -1.50 -5.00 11.36
CA ILE A 109 -1.18 -3.57 11.47
C ILE A 109 0.33 -3.39 11.38
N SER A 110 0.76 -2.46 10.52
CA SER A 110 2.14 -2.02 10.42
C SER A 110 2.42 -0.89 11.41
N GLU A 111 3.12 -1.18 12.50
CA GLU A 111 3.63 -0.18 13.45
C GLU A 111 5.01 0.34 13.02
N SER A 112 5.71 1.12 13.85
CA SER A 112 7.02 1.69 13.48
C SER A 112 8.10 0.62 13.32
N THR A 113 8.23 -0.31 14.28
CA THR A 113 9.29 -1.33 14.34
C THR A 113 8.82 -2.73 13.96
N ASP A 114 7.55 -3.02 14.18
CA ASP A 114 6.97 -4.35 14.11
C ASP A 114 5.70 -4.38 13.26
N TYR A 115 5.37 -5.58 12.80
CA TYR A 115 4.03 -5.93 12.35
C TYR A 115 3.29 -6.61 13.49
N VAL A 116 2.10 -6.12 13.81
CA VAL A 116 1.22 -6.71 14.83
C VAL A 116 0.14 -7.51 14.12
N ILE A 117 0.02 -8.78 14.49
CA ILE A 117 -0.95 -9.72 13.91
C ILE A 117 -1.85 -10.20 15.04
N THR A 118 -3.14 -9.89 14.96
CA THR A 118 -4.14 -10.38 15.92
C THR A 118 -5.04 -11.38 15.22
N ILE A 119 -5.11 -12.60 15.77
CA ILE A 119 -5.84 -13.73 15.22
C ILE A 119 -6.99 -14.02 16.17
N THR A 120 -8.21 -13.96 15.65
CA THR A 120 -9.42 -14.29 16.41
C THR A 120 -10.10 -15.48 15.74
N ASN A 121 -10.28 -16.57 16.49
CA ASN A 121 -11.05 -17.73 16.04
C ASN A 121 -12.33 -17.83 16.84
N GLU A 122 -13.46 -17.95 16.16
CA GLU A 122 -14.79 -18.08 16.74
C GLU A 122 -15.41 -19.39 16.25
N GLU A 123 -15.83 -20.24 17.19
CA GLU A 123 -16.54 -21.49 16.92
C GLU A 123 -17.77 -21.56 17.84
N GLY A 124 -18.93 -21.24 17.28
CA GLY A 124 -20.18 -21.12 18.04
C GLY A 124 -20.07 -20.07 19.15
N LYS A 125 -20.04 -20.51 20.41
CA LYS A 125 -19.88 -19.61 21.58
C LYS A 125 -18.43 -19.45 22.05
N LYS A 126 -17.50 -20.26 21.51
CA LYS A 126 -16.10 -20.20 21.89
C LYS A 126 -15.41 -19.13 21.03
N LYS A 127 -14.64 -18.27 21.68
CA LYS A 127 -13.81 -17.25 21.04
C LYS A 127 -12.41 -17.33 21.63
N THR A 128 -11.41 -17.45 20.77
CA THR A 128 -9.99 -17.36 21.15
C THR A 128 -9.35 -16.20 20.39
N THR A 129 -8.41 -15.54 21.05
CA THR A 129 -7.67 -14.42 20.48
C THR A 129 -6.21 -14.57 20.84
N GLU A 130 -5.33 -14.47 19.84
CA GLU A 130 -3.89 -14.52 19.98
C GLU A 130 -3.28 -13.31 19.25
N THR A 131 -2.25 -12.70 19.82
CA THR A 131 -1.51 -11.62 19.17
C THR A 131 -0.06 -12.01 19.01
N LYS A 132 0.47 -11.83 17.80
CA LYS A 132 1.87 -12.07 17.43
C LYS A 132 2.51 -10.77 16.95
N ARG A 133 3.82 -10.67 17.10
CA ARG A 133 4.62 -9.57 16.59
C ARG A 133 5.75 -10.10 15.73
N ILE A 134 5.91 -9.51 14.55
CA ILE A 134 7.00 -9.81 13.62
C ILE A 134 7.83 -8.55 13.43
N PRO A 135 9.11 -8.54 13.83
CA PRO A 135 9.98 -7.40 13.57
C PRO A 135 10.12 -7.14 12.07
N LYS A 136 9.98 -5.88 11.65
CA LYS A 136 10.02 -5.51 10.21
C LYS A 136 11.31 -5.95 9.52
N HIS A 137 12.44 -5.90 10.23
CA HIS A 137 13.73 -6.33 9.71
C HIS A 137 13.79 -7.83 9.35
N GLN A 138 12.85 -8.65 9.85
CA GLN A 138 12.75 -10.08 9.54
C GLN A 138 11.78 -10.36 8.38
N ALA A 139 10.97 -9.39 8.00
CA ALA A 139 9.85 -9.54 7.06
C ALA A 139 10.04 -8.72 5.77
N HIS A 140 11.29 -8.56 5.32
CA HIS A 140 11.59 -7.89 4.05
C HIS A 140 10.96 -8.65 2.87
N GLY A 141 10.17 -7.95 2.05
CA GLY A 141 9.43 -8.56 0.95
C GLY A 141 8.17 -9.33 1.38
N LEU A 142 7.60 -9.00 2.55
CA LEU A 142 6.30 -9.53 2.97
C LEU A 142 5.17 -8.98 2.08
N ILE A 143 4.46 -9.89 1.44
CA ILE A 143 3.28 -9.60 0.63
C ILE A 143 2.07 -10.34 1.23
N LEU A 144 1.08 -9.57 1.69
CA LEU A 144 -0.20 -10.11 2.19
C LEU A 144 -1.26 -10.12 1.09
N GLU A 145 -2.41 -10.74 1.36
CA GLU A 145 -3.47 -10.95 0.37
C GLU A 145 -3.92 -9.69 -0.38
N GLY A 146 -4.07 -8.54 0.29
CA GLY A 146 -4.40 -7.28 -0.37
C GLY A 146 -3.32 -6.81 -1.33
N ALA A 147 -2.06 -6.77 -0.87
CA ALA A 147 -0.92 -6.40 -1.70
C ALA A 147 -0.67 -7.41 -2.83
N ASN A 148 -0.94 -8.70 -2.59
CA ASN A 148 -0.83 -9.77 -3.58
C ASN A 148 -1.75 -9.55 -4.78
N LEU A 149 -2.98 -9.06 -4.57
CA LEU A 149 -3.91 -8.77 -5.66
C LEU A 149 -3.36 -7.67 -6.58
N ILE A 150 -2.75 -6.63 -6.00
CA ILE A 150 -2.08 -5.58 -6.77
C ILE A 150 -0.83 -6.12 -7.47
N LEU A 151 0.02 -6.86 -6.74
CA LEU A 151 1.28 -7.38 -7.24
C LEU A 151 1.09 -8.27 -8.47
N GLN A 152 0.09 -9.15 -8.47
CA GLN A 152 -0.16 -10.02 -9.63
C GLN A 152 -0.56 -9.24 -10.88
N ARG A 153 -1.36 -8.16 -10.74
CA ARG A 153 -1.68 -7.26 -11.87
C ARG A 153 -0.41 -6.63 -12.45
N LEU A 154 0.45 -6.11 -11.57
CA LEU A 154 1.73 -5.50 -11.97
C LEU A 154 2.71 -6.51 -12.58
N MET A 155 2.72 -7.76 -12.08
CA MET A 155 3.55 -8.84 -12.63
C MET A 155 3.23 -9.14 -14.09
N ILE A 156 1.95 -9.05 -14.48
CA ILE A 156 1.54 -9.22 -15.87
C ILE A 156 1.93 -7.99 -16.70
N GLN A 157 1.54 -6.80 -16.25
CA GLN A 157 1.79 -5.54 -16.96
C GLN A 157 3.30 -5.23 -17.16
N ARG A 158 4.17 -5.73 -16.28
CA ARG A 158 5.62 -5.47 -16.29
C ARG A 158 6.48 -6.69 -16.64
N ASN A 159 5.86 -7.75 -17.17
CA ASN A 159 6.51 -8.98 -17.58
C ASN A 159 7.39 -9.61 -16.47
N MET A 160 6.74 -10.35 -15.57
CA MET A 160 7.43 -10.98 -14.45
C MET A 160 8.56 -11.93 -14.88
N PRO A 161 9.63 -12.05 -14.07
CA PRO A 161 10.59 -13.14 -14.21
C PRO A 161 9.91 -14.51 -14.14
N GLU A 162 10.60 -15.55 -14.63
CA GLU A 162 10.11 -16.94 -14.56
C GLU A 162 9.70 -17.34 -13.14
N LYS A 163 10.45 -16.85 -12.14
CA LYS A 163 10.20 -17.12 -10.73
C LYS A 163 10.55 -15.93 -9.85
N VAL A 164 9.69 -15.65 -8.86
CA VAL A 164 9.87 -14.61 -7.83
C VAL A 164 9.58 -15.20 -6.45
N THR A 165 10.55 -15.14 -5.54
CA THR A 165 10.46 -15.68 -4.17
C THR A 165 10.42 -14.54 -3.14
N LEU A 166 9.25 -14.37 -2.51
CA LEU A 166 8.96 -13.35 -1.50
C LEU A 166 8.50 -14.02 -0.19
N LEU A 167 8.01 -13.22 0.76
CA LEU A 167 7.43 -13.68 2.02
C LEU A 167 5.92 -13.50 2.04
N SER A 168 5.22 -14.34 2.79
CA SER A 168 3.80 -14.25 3.11
C SER A 168 3.58 -14.74 4.54
N LEU A 169 2.33 -14.79 4.96
CA LEU A 169 1.90 -15.58 6.11
C LEU A 169 1.29 -16.89 5.63
N ASP A 170 1.58 -18.00 6.31
CA ASP A 170 0.91 -19.29 6.09
C ASP A 170 -0.45 -19.37 6.81
N SER A 171 -1.12 -20.53 6.76
CA SER A 171 -2.43 -20.73 7.41
C SER A 171 -2.39 -20.57 8.93
N SER A 172 -1.22 -20.73 9.55
CA SER A 172 -0.98 -20.52 10.98
C SER A 172 -0.58 -19.07 11.31
N SER A 173 -0.63 -18.17 10.32
CA SER A 173 -0.14 -16.79 10.39
C SER A 173 1.34 -16.69 10.78
N GLU A 174 2.16 -17.67 10.38
CA GLU A 174 3.61 -17.64 10.54
C GLU A 174 4.27 -17.11 9.28
N LEU A 175 5.42 -16.45 9.45
CA LEU A 175 6.19 -15.93 8.33
C LEU A 175 6.71 -17.09 7.47
N SER A 176 6.28 -17.12 6.21
CA SER A 176 6.49 -18.25 5.32
C SER A 176 6.98 -17.82 3.94
N ARG A 177 7.51 -18.80 3.20
CA ARG A 177 7.99 -18.58 1.83
C ARG A 177 6.80 -18.51 0.88
N ASN A 178 6.82 -17.52 -0.01
CA ASN A 178 5.81 -17.29 -1.04
C ASN A 178 6.49 -17.25 -2.41
N VAL A 179 6.13 -18.17 -3.30
CA VAL A 179 6.77 -18.33 -4.61
C VAL A 179 5.77 -18.06 -5.71
N TYR A 180 6.08 -17.12 -6.59
CA TYR A 180 5.37 -16.86 -7.84
C TYR A 180 6.14 -17.49 -9.00
N THR A 181 5.45 -18.23 -9.86
CA THR A 181 6.03 -18.84 -11.07
C THR A 181 5.18 -18.44 -12.27
N SER A 182 5.83 -17.95 -13.33
CA SER A 182 5.16 -17.64 -14.59
C SER A 182 4.79 -18.94 -15.30
N LEU A 183 3.52 -19.08 -15.70
CA LEU A 183 3.04 -20.24 -16.46
C LEU A 183 2.99 -19.97 -17.98
N GLY A 184 3.26 -18.74 -18.39
CA GLY A 184 3.16 -18.32 -19.79
C GLY A 184 1.71 -18.14 -20.27
N PRO A 185 1.52 -17.92 -21.58
CA PRO A 185 0.20 -17.74 -22.18
C PRO A 185 -0.56 -19.07 -22.27
N GLN A 186 -1.87 -19.00 -22.02
CA GLN A 186 -2.80 -20.11 -22.12
C GLN A 186 -4.12 -19.64 -22.74
N GLN A 187 -4.70 -20.48 -23.60
CA GLN A 187 -6.02 -20.21 -24.16
C GLN A 187 -7.13 -20.52 -23.15
N VAL A 188 -7.99 -19.53 -22.90
CA VAL A 188 -9.12 -19.61 -22.00
C VAL A 188 -10.40 -19.24 -22.75
N ASN A 189 -11.37 -20.15 -22.81
CA ASN A 189 -12.66 -19.89 -23.45
C ASN A 189 -13.58 -19.08 -22.53
N ILE A 190 -14.01 -17.87 -22.87
CA ILE A 190 -14.98 -17.07 -22.11
C ILE A 190 -16.20 -16.82 -22.99
N ASN A 191 -17.37 -17.33 -22.58
CA ASN A 191 -18.62 -17.25 -23.36
C ASN A 191 -18.45 -17.66 -24.84
N GLY A 192 -17.70 -18.73 -25.12
CA GLY A 192 -17.48 -19.20 -26.48
C GLY A 192 -16.43 -18.42 -27.28
N LYS A 193 -15.77 -17.42 -26.69
CA LYS A 193 -14.60 -16.74 -27.28
C LYS A 193 -13.33 -17.26 -26.62
N ASP A 194 -12.39 -17.77 -27.42
CA ASP A 194 -11.07 -18.11 -26.91
C ASP A 194 -10.23 -16.83 -26.81
N ILE A 195 -9.70 -16.59 -25.61
CA ILE A 195 -8.78 -15.50 -25.34
C ILE A 195 -7.45 -16.04 -24.82
N GLU A 196 -6.38 -15.34 -25.15
CA GLU A 196 -5.07 -15.61 -24.58
C GLU A 196 -4.97 -14.92 -23.21
N ALA A 197 -4.61 -15.69 -22.19
CA ALA A 197 -4.43 -15.20 -20.83
C ALA A 197 -3.08 -15.68 -20.26
N TRP A 198 -2.43 -14.85 -19.45
CA TRP A 198 -1.14 -15.13 -18.85
C TRP A 198 -1.31 -15.67 -17.44
N GLY A 199 -0.74 -16.85 -17.20
CA GLY A 199 -0.88 -17.56 -15.93
C GLY A 199 0.23 -17.24 -14.93
N ILE A 200 -0.14 -17.09 -13.67
CA ILE A 200 0.76 -17.01 -12.52
C ILE A 200 0.37 -18.10 -11.53
N GLN A 201 1.33 -18.92 -11.14
CA GLN A 201 1.19 -19.84 -10.02
C GLN A 201 1.82 -19.23 -8.77
N ARG A 202 1.02 -19.06 -7.70
CA ARG A 202 1.49 -18.67 -6.36
C ARG A 202 1.50 -19.89 -5.44
N GLN A 203 2.58 -20.13 -4.72
CA GLN A 203 2.72 -21.20 -3.74
C GLN A 203 3.13 -20.65 -2.37
N ILE A 204 2.33 -20.92 -1.35
CA ILE A 204 2.62 -20.58 0.05
C ILE A 204 3.02 -21.86 0.78
N PHE A 205 4.21 -21.86 1.38
CA PHE A 205 4.77 -23.01 2.08
C PHE A 205 4.33 -22.99 3.55
N GLU A 206 3.93 -24.13 4.10
CA GLU A 206 3.59 -24.27 5.51
C GLU A 206 4.85 -24.33 6.37
N THR A 207 4.90 -23.56 7.46
CA THR A 207 6.10 -23.45 8.31
C THR A 207 6.13 -24.51 9.39
N LYS A 208 4.97 -24.84 9.96
CA LYS A 208 4.83 -25.74 11.13
C LYS A 208 4.47 -27.17 10.76
N SER A 209 4.13 -27.44 9.51
CA SER A 209 3.76 -28.77 9.04
C SER A 209 4.54 -29.13 7.78
N ASN A 210 4.79 -30.42 7.57
CA ASN A 210 5.33 -30.94 6.31
C ASN A 210 4.23 -31.07 5.24
N ALA A 211 3.15 -30.29 5.35
CA ALA A 211 2.08 -30.30 4.36
C ALA A 211 2.59 -29.76 3.01
N LEU A 212 1.93 -30.19 1.94
CA LEU A 212 2.20 -29.65 0.62
C LEU A 212 1.87 -28.15 0.59
N PRO A 213 2.64 -27.34 -0.17
CA PRO A 213 2.35 -25.92 -0.31
C PRO A 213 0.95 -25.68 -0.88
N VAL A 214 0.25 -24.69 -0.34
CA VAL A 214 -1.02 -24.25 -0.92
C VAL A 214 -0.71 -23.50 -2.21
N ALA A 215 -1.22 -24.02 -3.32
CA ALA A 215 -0.96 -23.45 -4.65
C ALA A 215 -2.24 -22.85 -5.25
N TRP A 216 -2.11 -21.64 -5.80
CA TRP A 216 -3.13 -20.94 -6.56
C TRP A 216 -2.64 -20.68 -7.97
N GLN A 217 -3.49 -20.89 -8.96
CA GLN A 217 -3.24 -20.46 -10.34
C GLN A 217 -4.23 -19.37 -10.69
N SER A 218 -3.70 -18.23 -11.14
CA SER A 218 -4.46 -17.07 -11.59
C SER A 218 -4.08 -16.78 -13.04
N TYR A 219 -5.07 -16.48 -13.88
CA TYR A 219 -4.87 -16.11 -15.28
C TYR A 219 -5.43 -14.72 -15.52
N PHE A 220 -4.66 -13.90 -16.23
CA PHE A 220 -4.96 -12.50 -16.46
C PHE A 220 -4.94 -12.18 -17.95
N SER A 221 -5.69 -11.17 -18.37
CA SER A 221 -5.48 -10.52 -19.67
C SER A 221 -4.20 -9.67 -19.65
N ILE A 222 -3.73 -9.24 -20.81
CA ILE A 222 -2.46 -8.49 -20.96
C ILE A 222 -2.46 -7.15 -20.22
N ASP A 223 -3.64 -6.53 -20.07
CA ASP A 223 -3.86 -5.30 -19.30
C ASP A 223 -3.98 -5.55 -17.78
N GLY A 224 -3.94 -6.82 -17.34
CA GLY A 224 -3.91 -7.21 -15.94
C GLY A 224 -5.27 -7.52 -15.32
N HIS A 225 -6.38 -7.58 -16.08
CA HIS A 225 -7.66 -8.02 -15.51
C HIS A 225 -7.66 -9.51 -15.17
N LEU A 226 -8.27 -9.87 -14.05
CA LEU A 226 -8.32 -11.27 -13.63
C LEU A 226 -9.40 -12.02 -14.43
N ILE A 227 -8.96 -12.97 -15.24
CA ILE A 227 -9.83 -13.79 -16.09
C ILE A 227 -10.33 -15.03 -15.35
N SER A 228 -9.42 -15.75 -14.70
CA SER A 228 -9.79 -16.93 -13.93
C SER A 228 -8.80 -17.20 -12.81
N ARG A 229 -9.26 -17.86 -11.76
CA ARG A 229 -8.43 -18.25 -10.61
C ARG A 229 -8.97 -19.52 -9.99
N TYR A 230 -8.08 -20.39 -9.53
CA TYR A 230 -8.47 -21.55 -8.73
C TYR A 230 -7.32 -22.01 -7.82
N GLN A 231 -7.70 -22.69 -6.76
CA GLN A 231 -6.76 -23.37 -5.88
C GLN A 231 -6.49 -24.78 -6.41
N VAL A 232 -5.23 -25.16 -6.53
CA VAL A 232 -4.84 -26.50 -6.96
C VAL A 232 -5.34 -27.51 -5.93
N GLY A 233 -6.12 -28.49 -6.37
CA GLY A 233 -6.77 -29.50 -5.53
C GLY A 233 -8.17 -29.13 -5.03
N SER A 234 -8.65 -27.89 -5.27
CA SER A 234 -10.02 -27.50 -4.97
C SER A 234 -10.96 -27.80 -6.15
N PRO A 235 -12.21 -28.23 -5.91
CA PRO A 235 -13.21 -28.43 -6.97
C PRO A 235 -13.81 -27.11 -7.49
N ILE A 236 -13.48 -25.97 -6.87
CA ILE A 236 -14.05 -24.67 -7.23
C ILE A 236 -13.10 -23.96 -8.21
N LYS A 237 -13.69 -23.45 -9.30
CA LYS A 237 -13.03 -22.57 -10.25
C LYS A 237 -13.74 -21.22 -10.27
N MET A 238 -12.96 -20.15 -10.27
CA MET A 238 -13.46 -18.80 -10.41
C MET A 238 -13.17 -18.33 -11.83
N LYS A 239 -14.15 -17.78 -12.52
CA LYS A 239 -13.98 -17.31 -13.90
C LYS A 239 -14.84 -16.09 -14.19
N THR A 240 -14.30 -15.14 -14.94
CA THR A 240 -15.08 -13.99 -15.38
C THR A 240 -16.15 -14.43 -16.37
N ARG A 241 -17.36 -13.86 -16.23
CA ARG A 241 -18.45 -14.06 -17.19
C ARG A 241 -18.35 -13.08 -18.35
N ILE A 242 -17.83 -11.88 -18.12
CA ILE A 242 -17.76 -10.84 -19.14
C ILE A 242 -16.31 -10.43 -19.27
N LEU A 243 -15.81 -10.47 -20.49
CA LEU A 243 -14.51 -9.91 -20.80
C LEU A 243 -14.53 -8.42 -20.41
N PRO A 244 -13.68 -8.00 -19.47
CA PRO A 244 -13.54 -6.59 -19.18
C PRO A 244 -13.14 -5.87 -20.47
N ILE A 245 -13.72 -4.71 -20.69
CA ILE A 245 -13.38 -3.87 -21.83
C ILE A 245 -11.96 -3.38 -21.55
N ALA A 246 -11.00 -3.77 -22.38
CA ALA A 246 -9.66 -3.20 -22.30
C ALA A 246 -9.80 -1.68 -22.46
N GLU A 247 -9.52 -0.93 -21.40
CA GLU A 247 -9.42 0.51 -21.51
C GLU A 247 -8.20 0.76 -22.39
N GLU A 248 -8.43 1.34 -23.57
CA GLU A 248 -7.35 1.98 -24.34
C GLU A 248 -6.85 3.14 -23.48
N PHE A 249 -5.89 2.87 -22.61
CA PHE A 249 -5.07 3.92 -22.06
C PHE A 249 -4.33 4.49 -23.28
N ASP A 250 -4.84 5.61 -23.81
CA ASP A 250 -4.08 6.46 -24.71
C ASP A 250 -2.66 6.49 -24.15
N GLU A 251 -1.69 6.04 -24.93
CA GLU A 251 -0.28 6.13 -24.57
C GLU A 251 -0.05 7.59 -24.20
N TYR A 252 -0.03 7.89 -22.90
CA TYR A 252 0.31 9.20 -22.42
C TYR A 252 1.72 9.41 -22.92
N LEU A 253 1.86 10.25 -23.95
CA LEU A 253 3.16 10.66 -24.45
C LEU A 253 4.02 10.94 -23.23
N PRO A 254 5.23 10.35 -23.15
CA PRO A 254 6.10 10.49 -21.99
C PRO A 254 6.11 11.97 -21.62
N LYS A 255 5.70 12.26 -20.37
CA LYS A 255 5.51 13.62 -19.88
C LYS A 255 6.75 14.41 -20.32
N PRO A 256 6.62 15.43 -21.19
CA PRO A 256 7.78 16.08 -21.76
C PRO A 256 8.65 16.54 -20.60
N GLU A 257 9.93 16.15 -20.63
CA GLU A 257 10.94 16.72 -19.75
C GLU A 257 11.08 18.19 -20.15
N ILE A 258 10.18 19.04 -19.66
CA ILE A 258 10.32 20.47 -19.78
C ILE A 258 11.54 20.78 -18.92
N PRO A 259 12.70 21.15 -19.52
CA PRO A 259 13.86 21.50 -18.72
C PRO A 259 13.42 22.63 -17.80
N LYS A 260 13.61 22.43 -16.49
CA LYS A 260 13.30 23.46 -15.49
C LYS A 260 14.17 24.67 -15.82
N LYS A 261 13.60 25.63 -16.55
CA LYS A 261 14.27 26.89 -16.83
C LYS A 261 14.49 27.57 -15.50
N GLU A 262 15.73 27.95 -15.20
CA GLU A 262 16.03 28.75 -14.03
C GLU A 262 15.17 30.02 -14.07
N ILE A 263 14.23 30.11 -13.13
CA ILE A 263 13.35 31.26 -13.00
C ILE A 263 14.20 32.35 -12.36
N LYS A 264 14.63 33.33 -13.17
CA LYS A 264 15.31 34.55 -12.70
C LYS A 264 14.28 35.51 -12.09
N TRP A 265 13.71 35.10 -10.96
CA TRP A 265 12.62 35.79 -10.28
C TRP A 265 12.97 37.24 -9.90
N GLU A 266 14.25 37.56 -9.72
CA GLU A 266 14.71 38.93 -9.40
C GLU A 266 14.48 39.93 -10.54
N ASN A 267 14.40 39.44 -11.78
CA ASN A 267 14.17 40.24 -12.98
C ASN A 267 12.69 40.31 -13.38
N ASP A 268 11.87 39.43 -12.82
CA ASP A 268 10.43 39.41 -13.05
C ASP A 268 9.76 40.35 -12.02
N LEU A 269 9.15 41.43 -12.52
CA LEU A 269 8.54 42.46 -11.68
C LEU A 269 7.38 41.90 -10.83
N GLU A 270 6.60 40.95 -11.35
CA GLU A 270 5.46 40.37 -10.62
C GLU A 270 5.95 39.42 -9.52
N LEU A 271 6.89 38.52 -9.85
CA LEU A 271 7.46 37.59 -8.86
C LEU A 271 8.24 38.33 -7.78
N ARG A 272 8.99 39.36 -8.15
CA ARG A 272 9.70 40.21 -7.19
C ARG A 272 8.75 40.97 -6.26
N SER A 273 7.62 41.47 -6.77
CA SER A 273 6.59 42.10 -5.92
C SER A 273 6.05 41.10 -4.90
N ARG A 274 5.59 39.93 -5.36
CA ARG A 274 5.06 38.89 -4.47
C ARG A 274 6.07 38.43 -3.42
N PHE A 275 7.34 38.33 -3.80
CA PHE A 275 8.41 37.99 -2.87
C PHE A 275 8.59 39.06 -1.79
N ILE A 276 8.60 40.34 -2.16
CA ILE A 276 8.73 41.45 -1.21
C ILE A 276 7.53 41.47 -0.25
N ASP A 277 6.31 41.35 -0.78
CA ASP A 277 5.09 41.34 0.01
C ASP A 277 5.10 40.19 1.02
N ARG A 278 5.41 38.96 0.56
CA ARG A 278 5.49 37.79 1.44
C ARG A 278 6.61 37.89 2.46
N ARG A 279 7.74 38.50 2.09
CA ARG A 279 8.86 38.73 3.02
C ARG A 279 8.47 39.71 4.12
N GLU A 280 7.78 40.79 3.79
CA GLU A 280 7.32 41.77 4.78
C GLU A 280 6.28 41.16 5.73
N GLU A 281 5.32 40.39 5.20
CA GLU A 281 4.35 39.63 5.99
C GLU A 281 5.05 38.70 6.99
N LEU A 282 6.03 37.90 6.53
CA LEU A 282 6.79 37.00 7.40
C LEU A 282 7.61 37.73 8.47
N ILE A 283 8.17 38.89 8.14
CA ILE A 283 8.90 39.72 9.11
C ILE A 283 7.95 40.21 10.20
N ASP A 284 6.75 40.65 9.83
CA ASP A 284 5.78 41.17 10.78
C ASP A 284 5.15 40.06 11.63
N ASP A 285 4.93 38.87 11.06
CA ASP A 285 4.58 37.66 11.80
C ASP A 285 5.68 37.29 12.80
N TYR A 286 6.95 37.32 12.39
CA TYR A 286 8.08 37.01 13.27
C TYR A 286 8.22 38.02 14.42
N LYS A 287 8.09 39.32 14.13
CA LYS A 287 8.08 40.36 15.17
C LYS A 287 6.94 40.16 16.15
N SER A 288 5.74 39.85 15.66
CA SER A 288 4.57 39.57 16.49
C SER A 288 4.80 38.33 17.35
N TYR A 289 5.39 37.28 16.79
CA TYR A 289 5.74 36.06 17.51
C TYR A 289 6.72 36.33 18.66
N ILE A 290 7.80 37.07 18.43
CA ILE A 290 8.74 37.46 19.49
C ILE A 290 8.07 38.34 20.54
N TYR A 291 7.24 39.30 20.11
CA TYR A 291 6.55 40.22 21.01
C TYR A 291 5.60 39.48 21.97
N HIS A 292 4.89 38.47 21.47
CA HIS A 292 3.98 37.65 22.28
C HIS A 292 4.69 36.59 23.14
N ARG A 293 6.00 36.38 22.94
CA ARG A 293 6.81 35.38 23.67
C ARG A 293 8.09 36.00 24.25
N PRO A 294 7.98 36.77 25.34
CA PRO A 294 9.15 37.33 26.03
C PRO A 294 10.06 36.25 26.63
N ASP A 295 9.54 35.04 26.84
CA ASP A 295 10.27 33.83 27.24
C ASP A 295 11.40 33.46 26.27
N ILE A 296 11.24 33.72 24.97
CA ILE A 296 12.28 33.44 23.96
C ILE A 296 13.47 34.39 24.13
N ASN A 297 13.21 35.68 24.35
CA ASN A 297 14.27 36.67 24.56
C ASN A 297 15.04 36.40 25.86
N ALA A 298 14.34 35.99 26.93
CA ALA A 298 14.97 35.58 28.17
C ALA A 298 15.84 34.33 27.97
N LEU A 299 15.33 33.31 27.28
CA LEU A 299 16.06 32.08 26.99
C LEU A 299 17.34 32.33 26.15
N LEU A 300 17.25 33.18 25.13
CA LEU A 300 18.41 33.56 24.31
C LEU A 300 19.42 34.39 25.10
N SER A 301 18.96 35.26 25.99
CA SER A 301 19.83 36.04 26.89
C SER A 301 20.57 35.12 27.88
N ASP A 302 19.88 34.15 28.46
CA ASP A 302 20.46 33.17 29.39
C ASP A 302 21.48 32.28 28.68
N PHE A 303 21.21 31.88 27.44
CA PHE A 303 22.18 31.16 26.61
C PHE A 303 23.42 32.02 26.29
N LEU A 304 23.24 33.27 25.90
CA LEU A 304 24.38 34.16 25.64
C LEU A 304 25.21 34.39 26.91
N GLN A 305 24.55 34.55 28.06
CA GLN A 305 25.23 34.70 29.34
C GLN A 305 26.00 33.43 29.73
N SER A 306 25.42 32.24 29.52
CA SER A 306 26.08 30.97 29.81
C SER A 306 27.30 30.73 28.91
N VAL A 307 27.21 31.08 27.62
CA VAL A 307 28.34 31.02 26.68
C VAL A 307 29.45 32.02 27.08
N LEU A 308 29.10 33.24 27.49
CA LEU A 308 30.08 34.26 27.89
C LEU A 308 30.81 33.92 29.20
N ILE A 309 30.14 33.21 30.11
CA ILE A 309 30.71 32.77 31.39
C ILE A 309 31.58 31.52 31.20
N MET A 310 31.05 30.51 30.51
CA MET A 310 31.70 29.20 30.38
C MET A 310 32.79 29.18 29.29
N LYS A 311 32.71 30.07 28.30
CA LYS A 311 33.60 30.15 27.13
C LYS A 311 34.01 28.78 26.57
N PRO A 312 33.05 27.95 26.16
CA PRO A 312 33.34 26.63 25.63
C PRO A 312 34.13 26.71 24.32
N GLU A 313 35.04 25.76 24.09
CA GLU A 313 35.80 25.67 22.84
C GLU A 313 34.90 25.36 21.64
N ASN A 314 33.82 24.59 21.86
CA ASN A 314 32.83 24.25 20.85
C ASN A 314 31.43 24.78 21.23
N VAL A 315 31.09 25.95 20.71
CA VAL A 315 29.81 26.63 21.00
C VAL A 315 28.60 25.87 20.43
N ILE A 316 28.78 25.13 19.33
CA ILE A 316 27.68 24.43 18.64
C ILE A 316 27.21 23.24 19.47
N GLU A 317 28.15 22.42 19.94
CA GLU A 317 27.86 21.26 20.79
C GLU A 317 27.25 21.70 22.12
N TYR A 318 27.79 22.76 22.73
CA TYR A 318 27.22 23.38 23.93
C TYR A 318 25.79 23.88 23.74
N ALA A 319 25.46 24.45 22.58
CA ALA A 319 24.10 24.87 22.25
C ALA A 319 23.14 23.67 22.21
N THR A 320 23.56 22.55 21.62
CA THR A 320 22.70 21.34 21.55
C THR A 320 22.37 20.80 22.93
N GLU A 321 23.33 20.80 23.86
CA GLU A 321 23.11 20.37 25.24
C GLU A 321 22.25 21.37 26.03
N PHE A 322 22.50 22.68 25.86
CA PHE A 322 21.75 23.73 26.53
C PHE A 322 20.27 23.74 26.12
N PHE A 323 19.97 23.54 24.83
CA PHE A 323 18.60 23.58 24.31
C PHE A 323 17.84 22.25 24.38
N ALA A 324 18.53 21.11 24.55
CA ALA A 324 17.92 19.78 24.66
C ALA A 324 16.72 19.66 25.64
N PRO A 325 16.77 20.21 26.87
CA PRO A 325 15.64 20.08 27.82
C PRO A 325 14.39 20.88 27.41
N PHE A 326 14.51 21.92 26.58
CA PHE A 326 13.38 22.75 26.14
C PHE A 326 12.57 22.10 25.00
N ASN A 327 13.12 21.08 24.35
CA ASN A 327 12.48 20.40 23.21
C ASN A 327 11.31 19.49 23.63
N ASN A 328 11.22 19.11 24.92
CA ASN A 328 10.20 18.19 25.43
C ASN A 328 8.91 18.89 25.92
N GLN A 329 8.89 20.22 26.01
CA GLN A 329 7.72 20.99 26.49
C GLN A 329 6.84 21.55 25.35
N THR A 330 7.29 21.49 24.10
CA THR A 330 6.56 22.03 22.92
C THR A 330 5.95 20.91 22.07
N ALA A 331 5.11 20.08 22.68
CA ALA A 331 4.26 19.13 21.96
C ALA A 331 2.97 19.76 21.39
N ASP A 332 2.97 21.07 21.10
CA ASP A 332 1.89 21.73 20.36
C ASP A 332 2.40 22.17 18.97
N ARG A 333 2.62 21.17 18.11
CA ARG A 333 2.98 21.34 16.69
C ARG A 333 1.76 21.73 15.84
N SER A 334 0.96 22.71 16.29
CA SER A 334 -0.22 23.17 15.55
C SER A 334 -0.03 24.50 14.80
N LEU A 335 1.07 25.23 15.00
CA LEU A 335 1.20 26.61 14.50
C LEU A 335 2.09 26.83 13.26
N PHE A 336 2.76 25.81 12.74
CA PHE A 336 3.49 25.91 11.46
C PHE A 336 2.77 25.09 10.37
N ARG A 337 1.52 25.46 10.06
CA ARG A 337 0.80 25.01 8.85
C ARG A 337 1.09 25.95 7.68
N PHE A 338 2.33 26.05 7.21
CA PHE A 338 2.60 26.77 5.96
C PHE A 338 3.69 26.07 5.15
N ALA A 339 3.40 24.83 4.74
CA ALA A 339 4.14 24.17 3.66
C ALA A 339 3.23 23.39 2.67
N ASP A 340 1.93 23.22 2.96
CA ASP A 340 1.04 22.35 2.16
C ASP A 340 -0.16 23.06 1.49
N GLU A 341 -0.20 24.40 1.44
CA GLU A 341 -1.22 25.06 0.62
C GLU A 341 -0.80 25.05 -0.85
N LYS A 342 -1.46 24.17 -1.61
CA LYS A 342 -1.44 24.18 -3.08
C LYS A 342 -1.81 25.59 -3.56
N ILE A 343 -0.89 26.23 -4.26
CA ILE A 343 -1.14 27.49 -4.97
C ILE A 343 -2.31 27.25 -5.95
N PRO A 344 -3.42 28.02 -5.88
CA PRO A 344 -4.50 27.89 -6.85
C PRO A 344 -3.99 28.32 -8.22
N VAL A 345 -4.05 27.41 -9.19
CA VAL A 345 -3.77 27.74 -10.60
C VAL A 345 -4.97 28.54 -11.14
N PRO A 346 -4.78 29.77 -11.66
CA PRO A 346 -5.87 30.49 -12.31
C PRO A 346 -6.32 29.72 -13.56
N LYS A 347 -7.63 29.48 -13.69
CA LYS A 347 -8.20 28.92 -14.93
C LYS A 347 -8.00 29.94 -16.05
N SER A 348 -7.16 29.62 -17.04
CA SER A 348 -7.04 30.42 -18.26
C SER A 348 -8.32 30.26 -19.09
N ASN A 349 -9.22 31.23 -19.01
CA ASN A 349 -10.28 31.40 -20.01
C ASN A 349 -9.66 32.02 -21.27
N ILE A 350 -9.10 31.19 -22.14
CA ILE A 350 -8.82 31.60 -23.51
C ILE A 350 -10.02 31.13 -24.35
N PRO A 351 -10.82 32.04 -24.93
CA PRO A 351 -11.83 31.65 -25.89
C PRO A 351 -11.14 31.17 -27.17
N LEU A 352 -11.38 29.91 -27.53
CA LEU A 352 -11.05 29.38 -28.85
C LEU A 352 -11.77 30.22 -29.92
N LYS A 353 -10.99 30.82 -30.82
CA LYS A 353 -11.46 31.31 -32.11
C LYS A 353 -10.90 30.41 -33.20
#